data_AF-A0A077Z8D4-F1
#
_entry.id   AF-A0A077Z8D4-F1
#
_cell.length_a   1.000
_cell.length_b   1.000
_cell.length_c   1.000
_cell.angle_alpha   90.00
_cell.angle_beta   90.00
_cell.angle_gamma   90.00
#
_symmetry.space_group_name_H-M   'P 1'
#
loop_
_entity.id
_entity.type
_entity.pdbx_description
1 polymer ?
#
loop_
_entity_poly.entity_id
_entity_poly.type
_entity_poly.pdbx_seq_one_letter_code
_entity_poly.pdbx_strand_id
1 'polypeptide(L)'
;MQTKRMEAKKLKPLDLHWLQQDASAAQSEALSPVSELVISMTEMNAALKGNGALQRRSSDPLELCIFLPNRQGIQFTIAEGRYANASQLTTLLWAEMELEKTTAQKTFALWMCSPLLSIQLKDHHVPFKLRKLWPHLLRRYTSASEEEIFRDEPLLMVRRNVMLSIDEEMRVIHLSFSQQCQLTFLA
;
A
#
# COMPACT_ATOMS: atom_id res chain seq x y z
N MET A 1 18.57 6.09 -11.48
CA MET A 1 17.61 5.02 -11.12
C MET A 1 17.12 4.40 -12.41
N GLN A 2 17.16 3.08 -12.56
CA GLN A 2 16.67 2.40 -13.76
C GLN A 2 15.30 1.80 -13.43
N THR A 3 14.22 2.40 -13.95
CA THR A 3 12.90 1.76 -13.99
C THR A 3 12.90 0.82 -15.19
N LYS A 4 13.01 -0.48 -14.93
CA LYS A 4 12.94 -1.49 -15.99
C LYS A 4 11.51 -2.01 -16.01
N ARG A 5 10.75 -1.63 -17.04
CA ARG A 5 9.48 -2.28 -17.40
C ARG A 5 9.79 -3.70 -17.87
N MET A 6 9.97 -4.63 -16.93
CA MET A 6 10.05 -6.04 -17.29
C MET A 6 8.64 -6.56 -17.48
N GLU A 7 8.37 -7.18 -18.62
CA GLU A 7 7.21 -8.04 -18.76
C GLU A 7 7.25 -9.05 -17.62
N ALA A 8 6.15 -9.11 -16.87
CA ALA A 8 6.02 -10.01 -15.73
C ALA A 8 6.43 -11.41 -16.20
N LYS A 9 7.54 -11.95 -15.67
CA LYS A 9 7.76 -13.40 -15.68
C LYS A 9 6.45 -14.00 -15.22
N LYS A 10 5.92 -14.94 -15.99
CA LYS A 10 4.62 -15.60 -15.81
C LYS A 10 4.57 -16.32 -14.46
N LEU A 11 4.49 -15.53 -13.38
CA LEU A 11 4.11 -15.99 -12.06
C LEU A 11 2.69 -16.52 -12.21
N LYS A 12 2.35 -17.57 -11.45
CA LYS A 12 0.97 -18.05 -11.38
C LYS A 12 0.07 -16.82 -11.23
N PRO A 13 -1.04 -16.71 -12.00
CA PRO A 13 -1.97 -15.61 -11.84
C PRO A 13 -2.25 -15.47 -10.36
N LEU A 14 -1.84 -14.33 -9.79
CA LEU A 14 -2.11 -14.07 -8.39
C LEU A 14 -3.62 -13.96 -8.32
N ASP A 15 -4.26 -14.93 -7.68
CA ASP A 15 -5.71 -15.01 -7.64
C ASP A 15 -6.23 -13.90 -6.70
N LEU A 16 -6.44 -12.74 -7.30
CA LEU A 16 -6.96 -11.53 -6.68
C LEU A 16 -8.49 -11.49 -6.75
N HIS A 17 -9.20 -12.61 -6.83
CA HIS A 17 -10.68 -12.56 -6.87
C HIS A 17 -11.28 -11.89 -5.62
N TRP A 18 -10.68 -12.11 -4.44
CA TRP A 18 -11.08 -11.49 -3.18
C TRP A 18 -10.97 -9.96 -3.21
N LEU A 19 -10.07 -9.42 -4.04
CA LEU A 19 -9.91 -7.97 -4.21
C LEU A 19 -11.18 -7.26 -4.70
N GLN A 20 -12.08 -7.99 -5.37
CA GLN A 20 -13.33 -7.42 -5.90
C GLN A 20 -14.39 -7.17 -4.82
N GLN A 21 -14.29 -7.78 -3.64
CA GLN A 21 -15.38 -7.80 -2.65
C GLN A 21 -15.48 -6.53 -1.77
N ASP A 22 -14.52 -5.61 -1.85
CA ASP A 22 -14.38 -4.50 -0.89
C ASP A 22 -15.23 -3.24 -1.16
N ALA A 23 -16.30 -3.32 -1.96
CA ALA A 23 -17.19 -2.16 -2.13
C ALA A 23 -18.13 -1.92 -0.91
N SER A 24 -18.26 -2.87 0.03
CA SER A 24 -19.29 -2.79 1.09
C SER A 24 -18.81 -2.86 2.54
N ALA A 25 -17.51 -3.01 2.83
CA ALA A 25 -17.02 -3.18 4.20
C ALA A 25 -16.75 -1.87 4.98
N ALA A 26 -17.16 -0.71 4.48
CA ALA A 26 -17.00 0.59 5.16
C ALA A 26 -18.17 0.88 6.13
N GLN A 27 -18.44 -0.02 7.08
CA GLN A 27 -19.33 0.26 8.22
C GLN A 27 -18.76 -0.36 9.50
N SER A 28 -17.78 0.31 10.09
CA SER A 28 -17.55 0.25 11.54
C SER A 28 -16.75 1.47 11.98
N GLU A 29 -17.46 2.45 12.52
CA GLU A 29 -16.92 3.55 13.33
C GLU A 29 -16.47 3.01 14.70
N ALA A 30 -15.54 2.07 14.71
CA ALA A 30 -14.89 1.61 15.94
C ALA A 30 -13.46 2.14 15.96
N LEU A 31 -13.21 3.06 16.90
CA LEU A 31 -11.92 3.51 17.43
C LEU A 31 -10.69 3.23 16.54
N SER A 32 -10.17 4.27 15.89
CA SER A 32 -9.01 4.25 14.99
C SER A 32 -7.91 3.26 15.44
N PRO A 33 -7.68 2.16 14.71
CA PRO A 33 -6.62 1.19 15.00
C PRO A 33 -5.20 1.79 14.89
N VAL A 34 -5.08 3.04 14.42
CA VAL A 34 -3.79 3.74 14.27
C VAL A 34 -3.19 4.15 15.62
N SER A 35 -4.02 4.56 16.58
CA SER A 35 -3.56 4.92 17.93
C SER A 35 -2.85 3.74 18.62
N GLU A 36 -3.35 2.52 18.41
CA GLU A 36 -2.79 1.30 19.00
C GLU A 36 -1.58 0.76 18.22
N LEU A 37 -1.51 0.99 16.90
CA LEU A 37 -0.34 0.62 16.10
C LEU A 37 0.93 1.34 16.60
N VAL A 38 0.79 2.59 17.07
CA VAL A 38 1.88 3.34 17.71
C VAL A 38 2.34 2.67 19.00
N ILE A 39 1.41 2.15 19.82
CA ILE A 39 1.73 1.44 21.07
C ILE A 39 2.53 0.17 20.78
N SER A 40 2.11 -0.63 19.79
CA SER A 40 2.85 -1.82 19.35
C SER A 40 4.24 -1.49 18.80
N MET A 41 4.38 -0.37 18.07
CA MET A 41 5.68 0.09 17.58
C MET A 41 6.62 0.54 18.70
N THR A 42 6.12 1.17 19.77
CA THR A 42 6.94 1.51 20.94
C THR A 42 7.41 0.29 21.71
N GLU A 43 6.55 -0.71 21.92
CA GLU A 43 6.92 -1.96 22.60
C GLU A 43 7.96 -2.76 21.80
N MET A 44 7.87 -2.77 20.47
CA MET A 44 8.83 -3.49 19.63
C MET A 44 10.15 -2.76 19.35
N ASN A 45 10.18 -1.43 19.39
CA ASN A 45 11.45 -0.70 19.34
C ASN A 45 12.36 -1.06 20.54
N ALA A 46 11.78 -1.49 21.67
CA ALA A 46 12.54 -2.04 22.78
C ALA A 46 13.13 -3.43 22.48
N ALA A 47 12.41 -4.29 21.75
CA ALA A 47 12.86 -5.65 21.40
C ALA A 47 14.02 -5.69 20.39
N LEU A 48 14.20 -4.64 19.58
CA LEU A 48 15.27 -4.57 18.57
C LEU A 48 16.63 -4.07 19.11
N LYS A 49 16.77 -3.81 20.41
CA LYS A 49 18.09 -3.57 21.05
C LYS A 49 18.87 -4.87 21.31
N GLY A 50 18.88 -5.78 20.33
CA GLY A 50 19.73 -6.97 20.28
C GLY A 50 21.04 -6.68 19.54
N ASN A 51 22.17 -6.93 20.21
CA ASN A 51 23.54 -6.59 19.82
C ASN A 51 24.01 -7.14 18.45
N GLY A 52 24.69 -6.26 17.70
CA GLY A 52 25.92 -6.52 16.91
C GLY A 52 26.02 -7.79 16.04
N ALA A 53 25.51 -7.75 14.81
CA ALA A 53 26.05 -8.46 13.62
C ALA A 53 25.24 -8.18 12.33
N LEU A 54 24.00 -7.68 12.44
CA LEU A 54 23.07 -7.56 11.29
C LEU A 54 23.28 -6.32 10.40
N GLN A 55 24.16 -5.39 10.77
CA GLN A 55 24.35 -4.11 10.07
C GLN A 55 24.93 -4.27 8.65
N ARG A 56 25.62 -5.37 8.31
CA ARG A 56 26.31 -5.51 7.01
C ARG A 56 25.44 -5.91 5.82
N ARG A 57 24.16 -6.22 6.00
CA ARG A 57 23.21 -6.49 4.89
C ARG A 57 22.13 -5.40 4.77
N SER A 58 22.40 -4.20 5.29
CA SER A 58 21.44 -3.10 5.32
C SER A 58 21.22 -2.45 3.95
N SER A 59 22.26 -2.42 3.10
CA SER A 59 22.26 -1.64 1.87
C SER A 59 21.83 -2.37 0.60
N ASP A 60 21.47 -3.64 0.70
CA ASP A 60 21.00 -4.37 -0.46
C ASP A 60 19.71 -3.70 -0.97
N PRO A 61 19.63 -3.37 -2.28
CA PRO A 61 18.43 -2.80 -2.84
C PRO A 61 17.26 -3.77 -2.65
N LEU A 62 16.08 -3.23 -2.33
CA LEU A 62 14.85 -4.00 -2.22
C LEU A 62 14.09 -3.90 -3.53
N GLU A 63 13.78 -5.05 -4.12
CA GLU A 63 12.81 -5.15 -5.21
C GLU A 63 11.41 -5.25 -4.62
N LEU A 64 10.50 -4.39 -5.07
CA LEU A 64 9.11 -4.39 -4.63
C LEU A 64 8.16 -4.14 -5.80
N CYS A 65 6.95 -4.68 -5.69
CA CYS A 65 5.88 -4.52 -6.66
C CYS A 65 4.68 -3.84 -5.98
N ILE A 66 4.21 -2.73 -6.56
CA ILE A 66 3.00 -2.04 -6.12
C ILE A 66 1.91 -2.27 -7.17
N PHE A 67 0.79 -2.86 -6.76
CA PHE A 67 -0.32 -3.14 -7.65
C PHE A 67 -1.27 -1.97 -7.76
N LEU A 68 -1.71 -1.70 -8.98
CA LEU A 68 -2.76 -0.74 -9.31
C LEU A 68 -4.15 -1.42 -9.22
N PRO A 69 -5.24 -0.64 -9.15
CA PRO A 69 -6.61 -1.19 -9.12
C PRO A 69 -6.93 -2.11 -10.31
N ASN A 70 -6.30 -1.88 -11.47
CA ASN A 70 -6.46 -2.69 -12.67
C ASN A 70 -5.58 -3.98 -12.66
N ARG A 71 -5.03 -4.36 -11.49
CA ARG A 71 -4.15 -5.51 -11.27
C ARG A 71 -2.80 -5.46 -11.99
N GLN A 72 -2.45 -4.34 -12.63
CA GLN A 72 -1.09 -4.14 -13.13
C GLN A 72 -0.15 -3.85 -11.96
N GLY A 73 1.06 -4.42 -12.00
CA GLY A 73 2.09 -4.18 -11.00
C GLY A 73 3.17 -3.26 -11.55
N ILE A 74 3.57 -2.26 -10.76
CA ILE A 74 4.75 -1.43 -11.03
C ILE A 74 5.88 -1.92 -10.13
N GLN A 75 7.00 -2.30 -10.75
CA GLN A 75 8.17 -2.80 -10.04
C GLN A 75 9.17 -1.68 -9.79
N PHE A 76 9.67 -1.61 -8.56
CA PHE A 76 10.73 -0.70 -8.15
C PHE A 76 11.90 -1.46 -7.57
N THR A 77 13.11 -0.99 -7.87
CA THR A 77 14.34 -1.38 -7.18
C THR A 77 14.82 -0.19 -6.37
N ILE A 78 14.69 -0.26 -5.05
CA ILE A 78 14.91 0.87 -4.14
C ILE A 78 16.14 0.63 -3.27
N ALA A 79 17.12 1.52 -3.39
CA ALA A 79 18.26 1.56 -2.47
C ALA A 79 17.75 1.80 -1.04
N GLU A 80 18.26 1.03 -0.07
CA GLU A 80 17.77 1.08 1.32
C GLU A 80 16.25 0.80 1.44
N GLY A 81 15.66 0.05 0.51
CA GLY A 81 14.20 -0.12 0.45
C GLY A 81 13.58 -0.79 1.69
N ARG A 82 14.39 -1.42 2.55
CA ARG A 82 13.97 -1.91 3.88
C ARG A 82 13.60 -0.79 4.87
N TYR A 83 14.03 0.43 4.58
CA TYR A 83 13.78 1.64 5.36
C TYR A 83 12.88 2.65 4.64
N ALA A 84 12.56 2.40 3.36
CA ALA A 84 11.71 3.28 2.58
C ALA A 84 10.30 3.36 3.19
N ASN A 85 9.83 4.57 3.45
CA ASN A 85 8.49 4.81 3.97
C ASN A 85 7.45 4.96 2.85
N ALA A 86 6.16 4.93 3.21
CA ALA A 86 5.07 5.02 2.27
C ALA A 86 5.09 6.34 1.47
N SER A 87 5.51 7.46 2.08
CA SER A 87 5.63 8.75 1.40
C SER A 87 6.68 8.72 0.26
N GLN A 88 7.82 8.07 0.50
CA GLN A 88 8.86 7.87 -0.50
C GLN A 88 8.36 6.98 -1.64
N LEU A 89 7.70 5.86 -1.31
CA LEU A 89 7.16 4.95 -2.32
C LEU A 89 6.06 5.60 -3.16
N THR A 90 5.12 6.30 -2.53
CA THR A 90 4.05 7.01 -3.24
C THR A 90 4.59 8.13 -4.10
N THR A 91 5.63 8.85 -3.67
CA THR A 91 6.31 9.85 -4.51
C THR A 91 6.88 9.23 -5.78
N LEU A 92 7.55 8.07 -5.69
CA LEU A 92 8.05 7.34 -6.87
C LEU A 92 6.90 6.87 -7.77
N LEU A 93 5.82 6.39 -7.16
CA LEU A 93 4.67 5.86 -7.85
C LEU A 93 3.90 6.92 -8.63
N TRP A 94 3.66 8.09 -8.03
CA TRP A 94 2.98 9.20 -8.70
C TRP A 94 3.82 9.76 -9.84
N ALA A 95 5.15 9.82 -9.67
CA ALA A 95 6.05 10.20 -10.75
C ALA A 95 6.01 9.20 -11.91
N GLU A 96 6.01 7.89 -11.63
CA GLU A 96 5.92 6.84 -12.65
C GLU A 96 4.57 6.84 -13.38
N MET A 97 3.49 7.19 -12.69
CA MET A 97 2.14 7.29 -13.26
C MET A 97 1.85 8.65 -13.91
N GLU A 98 2.84 9.56 -13.96
CA GLU A 98 2.70 10.93 -14.47
C GLU A 98 1.53 11.70 -13.81
N LEU A 99 1.25 11.40 -12.53
CA LEU A 99 0.20 12.05 -11.78
C LEU A 99 0.73 13.27 -11.02
N GLU A 100 -0.06 14.34 -11.02
CA GLU A 100 0.21 15.51 -10.20
C GLU A 100 0.14 15.13 -8.72
N LYS A 101 1.24 15.37 -8.00
CA LYS A 101 1.46 14.83 -6.65
C LYS A 101 0.35 15.22 -5.67
N THR A 102 -0.11 16.47 -5.68
CA THR A 102 -1.09 16.94 -4.69
C THR A 102 -2.47 16.32 -4.91
N THR A 103 -2.90 16.20 -6.15
CA THR A 103 -4.13 15.49 -6.52
C THR A 103 -4.01 14.00 -6.22
N ALA A 104 -2.89 13.38 -6.58
CA ALA A 104 -2.67 11.95 -6.33
C ALA A 104 -2.70 11.60 -4.84
N GLN A 105 -2.03 12.39 -3.98
CA GLN A 105 -2.02 12.17 -2.53
C GLN A 105 -3.39 12.38 -1.86
N LYS A 106 -4.21 13.27 -2.42
CA LYS A 106 -5.59 13.46 -1.94
C LYS A 106 -6.47 12.29 -2.33
N THR A 107 -6.38 11.84 -3.59
CA THR A 107 -7.31 10.85 -4.16
C THR A 107 -6.92 9.41 -3.81
N PHE A 108 -5.62 9.12 -3.82
CA PHE A 108 -5.08 7.77 -3.67
C PHE A 108 -4.19 7.64 -2.44
N ALA A 109 -4.09 6.43 -1.94
CA ALA A 109 -3.20 6.05 -0.87
C ALA A 109 -2.55 4.70 -1.16
N LEU A 110 -1.43 4.45 -0.48
CA LEU A 110 -0.80 3.13 -0.46
C LEU A 110 -1.47 2.27 0.61
N TRP A 111 -1.82 1.06 0.25
CA TRP A 111 -2.45 0.06 1.11
C TRP A 111 -1.60 -1.21 1.16
N MET A 112 -1.70 -1.92 2.28
CA MET A 112 -1.23 -3.28 2.42
C MET A 112 -2.47 -4.16 2.58
N CYS A 113 -2.69 -5.05 1.60
CA CYS A 113 -3.93 -5.80 1.45
C CYS A 113 -3.66 -7.29 1.41
N SER A 114 -4.47 -8.06 2.12
CA SER A 114 -4.58 -9.50 1.99
C SER A 114 -6.07 -9.91 2.07
N PRO A 115 -6.41 -11.18 1.79
CA PRO A 115 -7.76 -11.69 2.01
C PRO A 115 -8.29 -11.48 3.43
N LEU A 116 -7.40 -11.42 4.44
CA LEU A 116 -7.79 -11.34 5.84
C LEU A 116 -7.89 -9.90 6.35
N LEU A 117 -7.05 -8.99 5.83
CA LEU A 117 -6.98 -7.63 6.33
C LEU A 117 -6.47 -6.67 5.25
N SER A 118 -7.07 -5.49 5.18
CA SER A 118 -6.61 -4.38 4.35
C SER A 118 -6.37 -3.14 5.20
N ILE A 119 -5.17 -2.58 5.13
CA ILE A 119 -4.79 -1.37 5.89
C ILE A 119 -4.24 -0.27 4.98
N GLN A 120 -4.71 0.95 5.17
CA GLN A 120 -4.10 2.13 4.55
C GLN A 120 -2.81 2.49 5.29
N LEU A 121 -1.72 2.71 4.55
CA LEU A 121 -0.46 3.16 5.11
C LEU A 121 -0.47 4.68 5.28
N LYS A 122 0.13 5.15 6.37
CA LYS A 122 0.45 6.57 6.59
C LYS A 122 1.86 6.85 6.09
N ASP A 123 2.15 8.12 5.83
CA ASP A 123 3.41 8.60 5.23
C ASP A 123 4.68 8.04 5.86
N HIS A 124 4.71 7.91 7.19
CA HIS A 124 5.86 7.45 7.96
C HIS A 124 5.94 5.92 8.12
N HIS A 125 4.90 5.17 7.73
CA HIS A 125 4.95 3.71 7.80
C HIS A 125 5.97 3.15 6.82
N VAL A 126 6.76 2.17 7.26
CA VAL A 126 7.75 1.46 6.45
C VAL A 126 7.17 0.10 6.07
N PRO A 127 6.78 -0.14 4.80
CA PRO A 127 6.12 -1.38 4.39
C PRO A 127 6.88 -2.65 4.74
N PHE A 128 8.22 -2.63 4.62
CA PHE A 128 9.04 -3.78 4.98
C PHE A 128 8.91 -4.16 6.46
N LYS A 129 8.85 -3.16 7.36
CA LYS A 129 8.61 -3.40 8.79
C LYS A 129 7.17 -3.86 9.03
N LEU A 130 6.21 -3.24 8.35
CA LEU A 130 4.78 -3.57 8.48
C LEU A 130 4.48 -5.01 8.03
N ARG A 131 5.11 -5.49 6.96
CA ARG A 131 5.01 -6.89 6.51
C ARG A 131 5.52 -7.86 7.59
N LYS A 132 6.59 -7.53 8.32
CA LYS A 132 7.06 -8.37 9.45
C LYS A 132 6.09 -8.39 10.61
N LEU A 133 5.39 -7.28 10.83
CA LEU A 133 4.34 -7.15 11.84
C LEU A 133 3.03 -7.80 11.43
N TRP A 134 2.86 -8.15 10.16
CA TRP A 134 1.59 -8.60 9.60
C TRP A 134 0.89 -9.71 10.40
N PRO A 135 1.57 -10.80 10.83
CA PRO A 135 0.91 -11.83 11.63
C PRO A 135 0.36 -11.31 12.97
N HIS A 136 1.03 -10.33 13.57
CA HIS A 136 0.57 -9.70 14.81
C HIS A 136 -0.68 -8.84 14.58
N LEU A 137 -0.74 -8.13 13.45
CA LEU A 137 -1.92 -7.36 13.05
C LEU A 137 -3.11 -8.28 12.80
N LEU A 138 -2.89 -9.40 12.11
CA LEU A 138 -3.95 -10.37 11.88
C LEU A 138 -4.50 -10.94 13.19
N ARG A 139 -3.65 -11.40 14.11
CA ARG A 139 -4.09 -11.90 15.43
C ARG A 139 -4.87 -10.86 16.26
N ARG A 140 -4.62 -9.57 16.01
CA ARG A 140 -5.27 -8.45 16.72
C ARG A 140 -6.60 -8.07 16.11
N TYR A 141 -6.69 -8.05 14.78
CA TYR A 141 -7.81 -7.43 14.04
C TYR A 141 -8.67 -8.43 13.27
N THR A 142 -8.36 -9.71 13.32
CA THR A 142 -9.15 -10.76 12.67
C THR A 142 -9.37 -11.95 13.61
N SER A 143 -10.36 -12.77 13.30
CA SER A 143 -10.62 -14.05 13.98
C SER A 143 -10.08 -15.25 13.20
N ALA A 144 -9.07 -15.03 12.35
CA ALA A 144 -8.49 -16.08 11.52
C ALA A 144 -7.73 -17.10 12.36
N SER A 145 -7.73 -18.36 11.92
CA SER A 145 -6.92 -19.42 12.52
C SER A 145 -5.42 -19.14 12.39
N GLU A 146 -4.60 -19.72 13.27
CA GLU A 146 -3.14 -19.55 13.20
C GLU A 146 -2.59 -20.09 11.86
N GLU A 147 -3.20 -21.13 11.30
CA GLU A 147 -2.87 -21.67 9.99
C GLU A 147 -3.19 -20.69 8.85
N GLU A 148 -4.30 -19.96 8.92
CA GLU A 148 -4.62 -18.91 7.94
C GLU A 148 -3.66 -17.72 8.08
N ILE A 149 -3.40 -17.27 9.31
CA ILE A 149 -2.47 -16.16 9.60
C ILE A 149 -1.06 -16.47 9.09
N PHE A 150 -0.58 -17.71 9.28
CA PHE A 150 0.75 -18.12 8.84
C PHE A 150 0.88 -18.15 7.31
N ARG A 151 -0.20 -18.49 6.58
CA ARG A 151 -0.20 -18.56 5.11
C ARG A 151 -0.48 -17.23 4.44
N ASP A 152 -0.94 -16.23 5.19
CA ASP A 152 -1.39 -14.96 4.64
C ASP A 152 -0.22 -14.06 4.23
N GLU A 153 -0.27 -13.60 2.98
CA GLU A 153 0.79 -12.82 2.34
C GLU A 153 0.20 -11.52 1.79
N PRO A 154 0.44 -10.37 2.45
CA PRO A 154 -0.13 -9.12 2.01
C PRO A 154 0.65 -8.50 0.84
N LEU A 155 -0.06 -7.71 0.05
CA LEU A 155 0.43 -7.03 -1.14
C LEU A 155 0.35 -5.53 -0.97
N LEU A 156 1.28 -4.80 -1.60
CA LEU A 156 1.18 -3.36 -1.71
C LEU A 156 0.27 -2.97 -2.86
N MET A 157 -0.71 -2.12 -2.58
CA MET A 157 -1.72 -1.70 -3.54
C MET A 157 -2.00 -0.21 -3.50
N VAL A 158 -2.25 0.40 -4.65
CA VAL A 158 -2.89 1.72 -4.73
C VAL A 158 -4.40 1.54 -4.60
N ARG A 159 -5.00 2.25 -3.66
CA ARG A 159 -6.46 2.35 -3.54
C ARG A 159 -6.86 3.78 -3.21
N ARG A 160 -8.17 4.05 -3.16
CA ARG A 160 -8.72 5.32 -2.70
C ARG A 160 -8.18 5.68 -1.32
N ASN A 161 -7.88 6.95 -1.11
CA ASN A 161 -7.60 7.47 0.22
C ASN A 161 -8.89 7.54 1.04
N VAL A 162 -8.95 6.90 2.22
CA VAL A 162 -10.16 6.95 3.08
C VAL A 162 -10.54 8.35 3.51
N MET A 163 -9.58 9.28 3.52
CA MET A 163 -9.80 10.69 3.88
C MET A 163 -10.34 11.53 2.72
N LEU A 164 -10.52 10.96 1.53
CA LEU A 164 -11.10 11.67 0.39
C LEU A 164 -12.59 11.89 0.63
N SER A 165 -12.97 13.15 0.86
CA SER A 165 -14.37 13.53 1.04
C SER A 165 -15.19 13.32 -0.23
N ILE A 166 -16.51 13.18 -0.05
CA ILE A 166 -17.46 13.06 -1.16
C ILE A 166 -17.39 14.29 -2.07
N ASP A 167 -17.24 15.49 -1.52
CA ASP A 167 -17.13 16.73 -2.31
C ASP A 167 -15.88 16.71 -3.21
N GLU A 168 -14.74 16.25 -2.71
CA GLU A 168 -13.52 16.14 -3.50
C GLU A 168 -13.63 15.04 -4.55
N GLU A 169 -14.24 13.90 -4.21
CA GLU A 169 -14.55 12.85 -5.17
C GLU A 169 -15.43 13.38 -6.32
N MET A 170 -16.49 14.11 -5.99
CA MET A 170 -17.36 14.72 -6.99
C MET A 170 -16.62 15.71 -7.87
N ARG A 171 -15.68 16.50 -7.33
CA ARG A 171 -14.83 17.41 -8.13
C ARG A 171 -13.93 16.66 -9.09
N VAL A 172 -13.27 15.59 -8.63
CA VAL A 172 -12.41 14.76 -9.47
C VAL A 172 -13.22 14.11 -10.60
N ILE A 173 -14.40 13.57 -10.26
CA ILE A 173 -15.31 12.96 -11.24
C ILE A 173 -15.77 14.01 -12.26
N HIS A 174 -16.24 15.18 -11.82
CA HIS A 174 -16.72 16.24 -12.70
C HIS A 174 -15.62 16.77 -13.64
N LEU A 175 -14.39 16.92 -13.14
CA LEU A 175 -13.24 17.31 -13.97
C LEU A 175 -12.91 16.27 -15.03
N SER A 176 -12.98 14.97 -14.70
CA SER A 176 -12.72 13.89 -15.65
C SER A 176 -13.77 13.84 -16.77
N PHE A 177 -15.07 14.03 -16.45
CA PHE A 177 -16.12 14.16 -17.45
C PHE A 177 -15.92 15.41 -18.31
N SER A 178 -15.57 16.55 -17.72
CA SER A 178 -15.33 17.78 -18.47
C SER A 178 -14.17 17.65 -19.45
N GLN A 179 -13.04 17.04 -19.05
CA GLN A 179 -11.90 16.80 -19.94
C GLN A 179 -12.22 15.76 -21.02
N GLN A 180 -12.97 14.71 -20.69
CA GLN A 180 -13.37 13.70 -21.67
C GLN A 180 -14.36 14.28 -22.72
N CYS A 181 -15.26 15.17 -22.30
CA CYS A 181 -16.10 15.94 -23.22
C CYS A 181 -15.26 16.88 -24.11
N GLN A 182 -14.25 17.56 -23.57
CA GLN A 182 -13.37 18.42 -24.37
C GLN A 182 -12.57 17.63 -25.42
N LEU A 183 -12.03 16.46 -25.06
CA LEU A 183 -11.32 15.59 -26.01
C LEU A 183 -12.24 15.04 -27.10
N THR A 184 -13.51 14.76 -26.77
CA THR A 184 -14.50 14.29 -27.75
C THR A 184 -14.97 15.41 -28.69
N PHE A 185 -14.94 16.67 -28.25
CA PHE A 185 -15.32 17.82 -29.09
C PHE A 185 -14.21 18.28 -30.03
N LEU A 186 -12.97 17.86 -29.78
CA LEU A 186 -11.78 18.23 -30.57
C LEU A 186 -11.34 17.16 -31.58
N ALA A 187 -11.92 15.96 -31.55
CA ALA A 187 -11.65 14.86 -32.49
C ALA A 187 -12.73 14.78 -33.57
#